data_AF-F4XXW3-F1
#
_entry.id   AF-F4XXW3-F1
#
_cell.length_a   1.000
_cell.length_b   1.000
_cell.length_c   1.000
_cell.angle_alpha   90.00
_cell.angle_beta   90.00
_cell.angle_gamma   90.00
#
_symmetry.space_group_name_H-M   'P 1'
#
loop_
_entity.id
_entity.type
_entity.pdbx_description
1 polymer ?
#
loop_
_entity_poly.entity_id
_entity_poly.type
_entity_poly.pdbx_seq_one_letter_code
_entity_poly.pdbx_strand_id
1 'polypeptide(L)'
;MTAVGWAVADDIDSRLLAILCGMGILRGTGILPVSIYFRAGILPTLLFSCGHPAHSTPIHSKTDATSKSEITLVSKIMKTYTSYDTDYYQWINETVENLRNRNFSEVDWDNLIEEIESMGKSEKRALLSLLTRLLEHLLKLAYWKSEQEQNRNHWAAEVVNFRAQIKTIIEDSPSLRTQLEIFYNKAHPSAVKSVSKLFTLPPEAEIDFTQALDEDWFP
;
A
#
# COMPACT_ATOMS: atom_id res chain seq x y z
N MET A 1 -36.33 -7.54 53.18
CA MET A 1 -35.33 -6.51 53.52
C MET A 1 -34.15 -7.20 54.19
N THR A 2 -32.95 -6.86 53.71
CA THR A 2 -31.59 -7.09 54.26
C THR A 2 -31.02 -8.51 54.42
N ALA A 3 -30.01 -8.81 53.59
CA ALA A 3 -28.71 -9.42 53.92
C ALA A 3 -27.81 -9.26 52.67
N VAL A 4 -26.90 -8.28 52.55
CA VAL A 4 -25.55 -8.17 53.13
C VAL A 4 -24.62 -9.32 52.71
N GLY A 5 -23.56 -8.98 51.98
CA GLY A 5 -22.42 -9.87 51.71
C GLY A 5 -21.68 -9.56 50.42
N TRP A 6 -20.86 -8.51 50.41
CA TRP A 6 -19.78 -8.27 49.43
C TRP A 6 -18.42 -8.42 50.14
N ALA A 7 -17.39 -8.73 49.33
CA ALA A 7 -15.94 -8.93 49.63
C ALA A 7 -15.51 -10.40 49.70
N VAL A 8 -14.38 -10.86 49.17
CA VAL A 8 -13.24 -10.31 48.40
C VAL A 8 -12.46 -11.53 47.88
N ALA A 9 -11.86 -11.43 46.68
CA ALA A 9 -10.56 -12.00 46.26
C ALA A 9 -10.47 -11.80 44.73
N ASP A 10 -9.76 -10.78 44.22
CA ASP A 10 -8.29 -10.73 44.04
C ASP A 10 -7.79 -11.85 43.13
N ASP A 11 -6.91 -11.70 42.14
CA ASP A 11 -6.23 -10.63 41.40
C ASP A 11 -5.35 -11.41 40.38
N ILE A 12 -4.63 -10.73 39.49
CA ILE A 12 -3.67 -11.18 38.45
C ILE A 12 -4.28 -11.19 37.05
N ASP A 13 -3.89 -10.34 36.09
CA ASP A 13 -3.05 -9.14 36.14
C ASP A 13 -3.33 -8.34 34.86
N SER A 14 -3.36 -7.03 35.03
CA SER A 14 -3.87 -6.00 34.12
C SER A 14 -2.84 -5.58 33.07
N ARG A 15 -2.22 -6.54 32.37
CA ARG A 15 -1.08 -6.28 31.46
C ARG A 15 -1.41 -6.07 29.97
N LEU A 16 -2.68 -5.96 29.58
CA LEU A 16 -3.06 -5.78 28.16
C LEU A 16 -3.72 -4.45 27.81
N LEU A 17 -3.93 -3.55 28.78
CA LEU A 17 -4.63 -2.27 28.54
C LEU A 17 -3.75 -1.02 28.60
N ALA A 18 -2.43 -1.17 28.63
CA ALA A 18 -1.49 -0.04 28.73
C ALA A 18 -0.39 -0.04 27.66
N ILE A 19 -0.77 -0.13 26.38
CA ILE A 19 0.10 0.34 25.26
C ILE A 19 -0.79 1.03 24.21
N LEU A 20 -1.52 2.09 24.58
CA LEU A 20 -2.19 2.95 23.59
C LEU A 20 -2.22 4.46 23.92
N CYS A 21 -1.49 4.95 24.92
CA CYS A 21 -1.42 6.39 25.12
C CYS A 21 -0.07 6.80 25.71
N GLY A 22 0.81 7.38 24.89
CA GLY A 22 1.96 8.11 25.40
C GLY A 22 3.11 8.31 24.42
N MET A 23 3.10 9.48 23.77
CA MET A 23 4.26 10.24 23.29
C MET A 23 4.81 9.97 21.88
N GLY A 24 4.77 11.03 21.08
CA GLY A 24 6.02 11.58 20.53
C GLY A 24 6.26 11.37 19.05
N ILE A 25 5.93 12.40 18.28
CA ILE A 25 6.35 12.65 16.88
C ILE A 25 7.86 12.36 16.71
N LEU A 26 8.22 11.52 15.74
CA LEU A 26 9.51 11.57 15.03
C LEU A 26 9.32 11.09 13.58
N ARG A 27 9.92 11.87 12.68
CA ARG A 27 9.88 11.76 11.22
C ARG A 27 10.46 10.42 10.73
N GLY A 28 9.85 9.84 9.70
CA GLY A 28 10.44 8.70 8.99
C GLY A 28 9.53 8.21 7.88
N THR A 29 9.99 8.33 6.65
CA THR A 29 9.35 7.90 5.40
C THR A 29 8.98 6.42 5.40
N GLY A 30 7.72 6.12 5.09
CA GLY A 30 7.24 4.76 4.87
C GLY A 30 5.73 4.76 4.75
N ILE A 31 5.21 5.02 3.55
CA ILE A 31 3.78 4.87 3.27
C ILE A 31 3.48 3.38 3.33
N LEU A 32 2.94 2.92 4.46
CA LEU A 32 2.33 1.59 4.56
C LEU A 32 1.10 1.54 3.64
N PRO A 33 0.89 0.44 2.89
CA PRO A 33 -0.29 0.29 2.05
C PRO A 33 -1.57 0.28 2.89
N VAL A 34 -2.61 0.94 2.37
CA VAL A 34 -3.90 1.25 3.02
C VAL A 34 -4.79 0.00 3.23
N SER A 35 -4.25 -1.23 3.25
CA SER A 35 -5.06 -2.46 3.34
C SER A 35 -5.32 -3.00 4.76
N ILE A 36 -4.72 -2.40 5.80
CA ILE A 36 -4.81 -2.94 7.18
C ILE A 36 -6.19 -2.73 7.86
N TYR A 37 -7.10 -1.92 7.29
CA TYR A 37 -8.29 -1.45 8.03
C TYR A 37 -9.65 -2.05 7.67
N PHE A 38 -9.76 -3.10 6.83
CA PHE A 38 -11.09 -3.55 6.42
C PHE A 38 -11.29 -5.07 6.24
N ARG A 39 -11.08 -5.88 7.29
CA ARG A 39 -11.68 -7.23 7.32
C ARG A 39 -11.77 -7.91 8.70
N ALA A 40 -12.46 -7.28 9.66
CA ALA A 40 -12.94 -7.97 10.86
C ALA A 40 -14.48 -7.95 10.90
N GLY A 41 -15.11 -8.71 9.99
CA GLY A 41 -16.55 -8.95 9.97
C GLY A 41 -16.91 -10.10 10.91
N ILE A 42 -17.22 -9.77 12.15
CA ILE A 42 -17.71 -10.69 13.18
C ILE A 42 -19.17 -11.06 12.85
N LEU A 43 -19.50 -12.36 12.77
CA LEU A 43 -20.87 -12.87 12.87
C LEU A 43 -20.93 -13.91 14.00
N PRO A 44 -21.71 -13.71 15.07
CA PRO A 44 -22.02 -14.77 16.02
C PRO A 44 -23.31 -15.48 15.59
N THR A 45 -23.20 -16.72 15.11
CA THR A 45 -24.37 -17.58 14.94
C THR A 45 -24.65 -18.31 16.26
N LEU A 46 -25.67 -17.85 16.97
CA LEU A 46 -26.27 -18.59 18.08
C LEU A 46 -27.08 -19.76 17.50
N LEU A 47 -26.73 -21.00 17.85
CA LEU A 47 -27.63 -22.15 17.72
C LEU A 47 -27.85 -22.77 19.10
N PHE A 48 -29.09 -22.61 19.57
CA PHE A 48 -29.66 -23.28 20.72
C PHE A 48 -29.83 -24.77 20.43
N SER A 49 -29.42 -25.58 21.40
CA SER A 49 -29.66 -27.03 21.48
C SER A 49 -31.10 -27.32 21.94
N CYS A 50 -31.74 -28.33 21.34
CA CYS A 50 -32.74 -29.17 22.02
C CYS A 50 -32.78 -30.54 21.33
N GLY A 51 -32.49 -31.59 22.08
CA GLY A 51 -32.37 -32.96 21.60
C GLY A 51 -33.68 -33.76 21.60
N HIS A 52 -33.67 -34.86 20.84
CA HIS A 52 -34.45 -36.08 21.08
C HIS A 52 -33.74 -37.30 20.45
N PRO A 53 -33.94 -38.52 20.98
CA PRO A 53 -32.96 -39.60 20.88
C PRO A 53 -33.22 -40.63 19.77
N ALA A 54 -32.10 -41.22 19.34
CA ALA A 54 -31.89 -42.61 18.92
C ALA A 54 -32.84 -43.25 17.89
N HIS A 55 -32.39 -43.29 16.64
CA HIS A 55 -32.14 -44.56 15.93
C HIS A 55 -31.36 -44.26 14.65
N SER A 56 -30.06 -44.58 14.63
CA SER A 56 -29.29 -44.64 13.38
C SER A 56 -28.69 -46.03 13.23
N THR A 57 -29.12 -46.70 12.17
CA THR A 57 -28.49 -47.85 11.54
C THR A 57 -27.04 -47.52 11.17
N PRO A 58 -26.15 -48.53 11.03
CA PRO A 58 -24.77 -48.30 10.64
C PRO A 58 -24.72 -47.86 9.18
N ILE A 59 -24.56 -46.55 8.96
CA ILE A 59 -24.16 -46.00 7.66
C ILE A 59 -22.65 -46.27 7.55
N HIS A 60 -22.26 -47.18 6.66
CA HIS A 60 -20.89 -47.25 6.17
C HIS A 60 -20.55 -45.91 5.50
N SER A 61 -19.87 -45.03 6.24
CA SER A 61 -19.41 -43.74 5.75
C SER A 61 -18.26 -43.96 4.77
N LYS A 62 -18.55 -43.88 3.47
CA LYS A 62 -17.54 -43.56 2.46
C LYS A 62 -17.14 -42.09 2.62
N THR A 63 -16.34 -41.78 3.62
CA THR A 63 -15.81 -40.42 3.87
C THR A 63 -14.34 -40.54 4.29
N ASP A 64 -13.43 -40.70 3.35
CA ASP A 64 -11.99 -40.75 3.70
C ASP A 64 -11.07 -40.07 2.65
N ALA A 65 -11.56 -39.85 1.43
CA ALA A 65 -10.79 -39.13 0.40
C ALA A 65 -11.06 -37.60 0.42
N THR A 66 -12.29 -37.17 0.69
CA THR A 66 -12.68 -35.75 0.64
C THR A 66 -12.06 -34.92 1.76
N SER A 67 -11.96 -35.47 2.99
CA SER A 67 -11.46 -34.72 4.16
C SER A 67 -9.95 -34.42 4.11
N LYS A 68 -9.12 -35.32 3.59
CA LYS A 68 -7.67 -35.10 3.49
C LYS A 68 -7.32 -34.02 2.47
N SER A 69 -8.05 -33.95 1.36
CA SER A 69 -7.85 -32.91 0.34
C SER A 69 -8.23 -31.53 0.85
N GLU A 70 -9.32 -31.42 1.62
CA GLU A 70 -9.76 -30.17 2.23
C GLU A 70 -8.81 -29.69 3.34
N ILE A 71 -8.35 -30.60 4.21
CA ILE A 71 -7.39 -30.26 5.28
C ILE A 71 -6.04 -29.79 4.69
N THR A 72 -5.58 -30.44 3.62
CA THR A 72 -4.33 -30.05 2.95
C THR A 72 -4.46 -28.68 2.30
N LEU A 73 -5.61 -28.39 1.68
CA LEU A 73 -5.88 -27.09 1.06
C LEU A 73 -5.97 -25.98 2.11
N VAL A 74 -6.70 -26.20 3.20
CA VAL A 74 -6.84 -25.21 4.29
C VAL A 74 -5.52 -24.96 5.00
N SER A 75 -4.74 -26.02 5.27
CA SER A 75 -3.39 -25.89 5.85
C SER A 75 -2.46 -25.08 4.95
N LYS A 76 -2.56 -25.28 3.63
CA LYS A 76 -1.75 -24.56 2.67
C LYS A 76 -2.12 -23.09 2.62
N ILE A 77 -3.41 -22.79 2.51
CA ILE A 77 -3.92 -21.41 2.53
C ILE A 77 -3.49 -20.69 3.82
N MET A 78 -3.60 -21.32 4.99
CA MET A 78 -3.14 -20.71 6.25
C MET A 78 -1.62 -20.47 6.27
N LYS A 79 -0.83 -21.38 5.71
CA LYS A 79 0.62 -21.20 5.61
C LYS A 79 1.00 -20.02 4.70
N THR A 80 0.29 -19.84 3.59
CA THR A 80 0.61 -18.75 2.66
C THR A 80 0.24 -17.38 3.21
N TYR A 81 -0.95 -17.25 3.82
CA TYR A 81 -1.35 -16.01 4.52
C TYR A 81 -0.37 -15.62 5.62
N THR A 82 0.05 -16.58 6.45
CA THR A 82 0.96 -16.29 7.57
C THR A 82 2.36 -15.90 7.11
N SER A 83 2.89 -16.50 6.03
CA SER A 83 4.21 -16.14 5.52
C SER A 83 4.24 -14.75 4.88
N TYR A 84 3.19 -14.39 4.12
CA TYR A 84 3.11 -13.08 3.46
C TYR A 84 3.05 -11.93 4.49
N ASP A 85 2.15 -12.04 5.47
CA ASP A 85 1.93 -10.97 6.46
C ASP A 85 3.06 -10.84 7.49
N THR A 86 3.83 -11.91 7.73
CA THR A 86 4.87 -11.96 8.77
C THR A 86 6.28 -11.70 8.23
N ASP A 87 6.59 -12.18 7.03
CA ASP A 87 7.89 -11.97 6.37
C ASP A 87 7.74 -11.91 4.83
N TYR A 88 7.40 -10.71 4.35
CA TYR A 88 7.24 -10.42 2.92
C TYR A 88 8.49 -10.76 2.09
N TYR A 89 9.70 -10.49 2.62
CA TYR A 89 10.93 -10.74 1.87
C TYR A 89 11.18 -12.25 1.70
N GLN A 90 10.93 -13.03 2.75
CA GLN A 90 10.97 -14.48 2.67
C GLN A 90 9.91 -15.00 1.68
N TRP A 91 8.68 -14.50 1.74
CA TRP A 91 7.60 -14.91 0.82
C TRP A 91 7.95 -14.65 -0.65
N ILE A 92 8.55 -13.50 -0.99
CA ILE A 92 9.03 -13.21 -2.35
C ILE A 92 10.06 -14.25 -2.79
N ASN A 93 11.06 -14.54 -1.95
CA ASN A 93 12.13 -15.49 -2.29
C ASN A 93 11.57 -16.90 -2.52
N GLU A 94 10.67 -17.37 -1.64
CA GLU A 94 10.01 -18.66 -1.78
C GLU A 94 9.15 -18.73 -3.05
N THR A 95 8.40 -17.66 -3.35
CA THR A 95 7.58 -17.58 -4.57
C THR A 95 8.44 -17.64 -5.83
N VAL A 96 9.55 -16.90 -5.86
CA VAL A 96 10.50 -16.94 -6.98
C VAL A 96 11.10 -18.33 -7.15
N GLU A 97 11.47 -19.00 -6.06
CA GLU A 97 12.04 -20.35 -6.11
C GLU A 97 11.03 -21.38 -6.59
N ASN A 98 9.78 -21.30 -6.13
CA ASN A 98 8.69 -22.16 -6.61
C ASN A 98 8.43 -21.96 -8.12
N LEU A 99 8.45 -20.72 -8.61
CA LEU A 99 8.30 -20.41 -10.03
C LEU A 99 9.46 -20.95 -10.87
N ARG A 100 10.71 -20.77 -10.43
CA ARG A 100 11.91 -21.30 -11.10
C ARG A 100 11.88 -22.82 -11.23
N ASN A 101 11.48 -23.50 -10.17
CA ASN A 101 11.37 -24.95 -10.12
C ASN A 101 10.09 -25.50 -10.77
N ARG A 102 9.23 -24.63 -11.34
CA ARG A 102 7.93 -24.98 -11.93
C ARG A 102 6.99 -25.69 -10.95
N ASN A 103 7.17 -25.45 -9.65
CA ASN A 103 6.34 -25.99 -8.58
C ASN A 103 5.07 -25.14 -8.40
N PHE A 104 4.24 -25.07 -9.44
CA PHE A 104 3.08 -24.18 -9.48
C PHE A 104 2.02 -24.51 -8.43
N SER A 105 2.02 -25.73 -7.90
CA SER A 105 1.13 -26.10 -6.81
C SER A 105 1.40 -25.28 -5.56
N GLU A 106 2.66 -24.95 -5.25
CA GLU A 106 3.06 -24.21 -4.03
C GLU A 106 3.04 -22.69 -4.18
N VAL A 107 2.70 -22.17 -5.37
CA VAL A 107 2.59 -20.73 -5.59
C VAL A 107 1.28 -20.21 -5.00
N ASP A 108 1.39 -19.19 -4.16
CA ASP A 108 0.25 -18.41 -3.69
C ASP A 108 -0.18 -17.41 -4.78
N TRP A 109 -1.10 -17.85 -5.63
CA TRP A 109 -1.54 -17.08 -6.80
C TRP A 109 -2.31 -15.81 -6.43
N ASP A 110 -3.08 -15.81 -5.35
CA ASP A 110 -3.89 -14.64 -4.97
C ASP A 110 -2.98 -13.48 -4.57
N ASN A 111 -2.02 -13.74 -3.66
CA ASN A 111 -1.06 -12.73 -3.23
C ASN A 111 -0.08 -12.33 -4.35
N LEU A 112 0.33 -13.27 -5.22
CA LEU A 112 1.20 -12.96 -6.36
C LEU A 112 0.52 -12.06 -7.39
N ILE A 113 -0.73 -12.34 -7.75
CA ILE A 113 -1.50 -11.52 -8.68
C ILE A 113 -1.73 -10.13 -8.09
N GLU A 114 -2.15 -10.06 -6.82
CA GLU A 114 -2.34 -8.78 -6.14
C GLU A 114 -1.05 -7.96 -6.17
N GLU A 115 0.10 -8.57 -5.90
CA GLU A 115 1.38 -7.87 -5.89
C GLU A 115 1.78 -7.37 -7.27
N ILE A 116 1.63 -8.18 -8.32
CA ILE A 116 1.92 -7.75 -9.70
C ILE A 116 1.00 -6.58 -10.11
N GLU A 117 -0.29 -6.63 -9.75
CA GLU A 117 -1.20 -5.52 -9.99
C GLU A 117 -0.85 -4.27 -9.16
N SER A 118 -0.39 -4.46 -7.92
CA SER A 118 -0.01 -3.38 -7.01
C SER A 118 1.22 -2.65 -7.54
N MET A 119 2.21 -3.38 -8.06
CA MET A 119 3.43 -2.85 -8.68
C MET A 119 3.10 -1.94 -9.87
N GLY A 120 2.23 -2.38 -10.80
CA GLY A 120 1.83 -1.54 -11.93
C GLY A 120 1.08 -0.27 -11.53
N LYS A 121 0.32 -0.32 -10.42
CA LYS A 121 -0.36 0.86 -9.84
C LYS A 121 0.64 1.79 -9.14
N SER A 122 1.64 1.25 -8.46
CA SER A 122 2.64 2.03 -7.71
C SER A 122 3.56 2.81 -8.64
N GLU A 123 4.03 2.22 -9.74
CA GLU A 123 4.84 2.92 -10.76
C GLU A 123 4.10 4.11 -11.36
N LYS A 124 2.82 3.93 -11.74
CA LYS A 124 1.98 5.02 -12.27
C LYS A 124 1.80 6.16 -11.27
N ARG A 125 1.61 5.83 -9.99
CA ARG A 125 1.50 6.83 -8.91
C ARG A 125 2.83 7.55 -8.68
N ALA A 126 3.94 6.83 -8.72
CA ALA A 126 5.29 7.39 -8.59
C ALA A 126 5.57 8.39 -9.72
N LEU A 127 5.30 8.01 -10.98
CA LEU A 127 5.46 8.89 -12.13
C LEU A 127 4.61 10.16 -12.00
N LEU A 128 3.34 10.03 -11.64
CA LEU A 128 2.45 11.18 -11.43
C LEU A 128 2.95 12.10 -10.32
N SER A 129 3.45 11.54 -9.22
CA SER A 129 4.04 12.29 -8.10
C SER A 129 5.30 13.05 -8.53
N LEU A 130 6.20 12.40 -9.27
CA LEU A 130 7.42 13.02 -9.79
C LEU A 130 7.12 14.15 -10.76
N LEU A 131 6.19 13.95 -11.70
CA LEU A 131 5.75 15.01 -12.62
C LEU A 131 5.14 16.20 -11.87
N THR A 132 4.34 15.93 -10.83
CA THR A 132 3.76 17.00 -10.00
C THR A 132 4.87 17.81 -9.31
N ARG A 133 5.83 17.14 -8.68
CA ARG A 133 6.96 17.78 -8.00
C ARG A 133 7.88 18.55 -8.96
N LEU A 134 8.12 17.98 -10.14
CA LEU A 134 8.86 18.64 -11.22
C LEU A 134 8.19 19.96 -11.58
N LEU A 135 6.88 19.92 -11.86
CA LEU A 135 6.12 21.11 -12.22
C LEU A 135 6.05 22.15 -11.10
N GLU A 136 5.90 21.71 -9.85
CA GLU A 136 5.95 22.63 -8.71
C GLU A 136 7.27 23.42 -8.69
N HIS A 137 8.40 22.77 -8.90
CA HIS A 137 9.71 23.45 -8.85
C HIS A 137 9.96 24.32 -10.08
N LEU A 138 9.53 23.89 -11.27
CA LEU A 138 9.59 24.71 -12.48
C LEU A 138 8.73 25.98 -12.34
N LEU A 139 7.52 25.88 -11.79
CA LEU A 139 6.65 27.04 -11.53
C LEU A 139 7.27 28.00 -10.50
N LYS A 140 7.92 27.48 -9.45
CA LYS A 140 8.66 28.31 -8.47
C LYS A 140 9.83 29.05 -9.15
N LEU A 141 10.61 28.35 -9.98
CA LEU A 141 11.72 28.92 -10.75
C LEU A 141 11.26 29.95 -11.78
N ALA A 142 10.12 29.74 -12.42
CA ALA A 142 9.58 30.68 -13.40
C ALA A 142 9.04 31.94 -12.72
N TYR A 143 8.21 31.79 -11.69
CA TYR A 143 7.31 32.87 -11.23
C TYR A 143 7.59 33.39 -9.81
N TRP A 144 8.29 32.65 -8.94
CA TRP A 144 8.48 33.08 -7.54
C TRP A 144 9.68 34.00 -7.35
N LYS A 145 9.63 35.20 -7.94
CA LYS A 145 10.79 36.11 -8.00
C LYS A 145 11.37 36.51 -6.63
N SER A 146 10.53 36.66 -5.60
CA SER A 146 10.99 37.07 -4.27
C SER A 146 11.87 36.05 -3.55
N GLU A 147 11.70 34.75 -3.82
CA GLU A 147 12.41 33.66 -3.14
C GLU A 147 13.55 33.06 -3.98
N GLN A 148 13.68 33.49 -5.24
CA GLN A 148 14.67 32.95 -6.18
C GLN A 148 16.11 33.15 -5.72
N GLU A 149 16.44 34.29 -5.14
CA GLU A 149 17.83 34.60 -4.74
C GLU A 149 18.40 33.55 -3.78
N GLN A 150 17.59 33.03 -2.87
CA GLN A 150 18.02 32.08 -1.84
C GLN A 150 17.82 30.63 -2.26
N ASN A 151 16.79 30.33 -3.06
CA ASN A 151 16.35 28.95 -3.30
C ASN A 151 16.59 28.43 -4.72
N ARG A 152 16.98 29.28 -5.69
CA ARG A 152 17.10 28.91 -7.11
C ARG A 152 17.97 27.66 -7.32
N ASN A 153 19.14 27.60 -6.68
CA ASN A 153 20.05 26.47 -6.85
C ASN A 153 19.47 25.16 -6.29
N HIS A 154 18.77 25.23 -5.16
CA HIS A 154 18.12 24.06 -4.56
C HIS A 154 16.97 23.57 -5.44
N TRP A 155 16.11 24.47 -5.92
CA TRP A 155 15.01 24.09 -6.80
C TRP A 155 15.50 23.55 -8.14
N ALA A 156 16.56 24.12 -8.71
CA ALA A 156 17.16 23.61 -9.94
C ALA A 156 17.75 22.21 -9.74
N ALA A 157 18.42 21.94 -8.61
CA ALA A 157 18.92 20.62 -8.28
C ALA A 157 17.77 19.58 -8.14
N GLU A 158 16.65 19.96 -7.50
CA GLU A 158 15.48 19.10 -7.41
C GLU A 158 14.86 18.81 -8.79
N VAL A 159 14.81 19.80 -9.70
CA VAL A 159 14.34 19.60 -11.08
C VAL A 159 15.21 18.56 -11.82
N VAL A 160 16.54 18.67 -11.73
CA VAL A 160 17.45 17.67 -12.32
C VAL A 160 17.18 16.28 -11.74
N ASN A 161 16.99 16.19 -10.42
CA ASN A 161 16.71 14.94 -9.73
C ASN A 161 15.39 14.31 -10.21
N PHE A 162 14.30 15.10 -10.30
CA PHE A 162 13.01 14.57 -10.79
C PHE A 162 13.07 14.15 -12.25
N ARG A 163 13.74 14.90 -13.13
CA ARG A 163 13.95 14.50 -14.52
C ARG A 163 14.70 13.18 -14.62
N ALA A 164 15.77 13.01 -13.84
CA ALA A 164 16.52 11.76 -13.79
C ALA A 164 15.67 10.58 -13.30
N GLN A 165 14.89 10.74 -12.23
CA GLN A 165 13.99 9.70 -11.73
C GLN A 165 12.89 9.34 -12.74
N ILE A 166 12.29 10.34 -13.40
CA ILE A 166 11.30 10.11 -14.46
C ILE A 166 11.94 9.32 -15.60
N LYS A 167 13.15 9.69 -16.02
CA LYS A 167 13.89 9.00 -17.07
C LYS A 167 14.14 7.54 -16.71
N THR A 168 14.60 7.25 -15.50
CA THR A 168 14.80 5.86 -15.01
C THR A 168 13.50 5.05 -15.08
N ILE A 169 12.37 5.60 -14.60
CA ILE A 169 11.07 4.91 -14.69
C ILE A 169 10.68 4.61 -16.14
N ILE A 170 10.98 5.52 -17.07
CA ILE A 170 10.69 5.31 -18.50
C ILE A 170 11.65 4.30 -19.15
N GLU A 171 12.91 4.25 -18.71
CA GLU A 171 13.88 3.26 -19.17
C GLU A 171 13.51 1.85 -18.69
N ASP A 172 13.05 1.71 -17.44
CA ASP A 172 12.59 0.45 -16.85
C ASP A 172 11.23 0.00 -17.45
N SER A 173 10.33 0.95 -17.71
CA SER A 173 8.98 0.73 -18.24
C SER A 173 8.70 1.57 -19.49
N PRO A 174 9.25 1.22 -20.68
CA PRO A 174 9.09 2.01 -21.92
C PRO A 174 7.64 2.23 -22.37
N SER A 175 6.73 1.34 -21.97
CA SER A 175 5.28 1.45 -22.24
C SER A 175 4.61 2.65 -21.54
N LEU A 176 5.25 3.23 -20.52
CA LEU A 176 4.78 4.45 -19.86
C LEU A 176 5.09 5.71 -20.68
N ARG A 177 6.03 5.65 -21.64
CA ARG A 177 6.42 6.79 -22.46
C ARG A 177 5.26 7.35 -23.27
N THR A 178 4.41 6.48 -23.81
CA THR A 178 3.22 6.86 -24.59
C THR A 178 2.12 7.48 -23.74
N GLN A 179 2.17 7.29 -22.42
CA GLN A 179 1.20 7.82 -21.47
C GLN A 179 1.72 9.06 -20.74
N LEU A 180 2.96 9.48 -20.98
CA LEU A 180 3.63 10.51 -20.20
C LEU A 180 2.90 11.86 -20.27
N GLU A 181 2.43 12.24 -21.46
CA GLU A 181 1.63 13.45 -21.67
C GLU A 181 0.28 13.39 -20.93
N ILE A 182 -0.35 12.21 -20.87
CA ILE A 182 -1.59 12.01 -20.10
C ILE A 182 -1.33 12.22 -18.61
N PHE A 183 -0.22 11.69 -18.09
CA PHE A 183 0.17 11.92 -16.69
C PHE A 183 0.55 13.37 -16.42
N TYR A 184 1.22 14.02 -17.38
CA TYR A 184 1.56 15.43 -17.30
C TYR A 184 0.31 16.31 -17.15
N ASN A 185 -0.68 16.11 -18.03
CA ASN A 185 -1.94 16.84 -17.99
C ASN A 185 -2.73 16.62 -16.69
N LYS A 186 -2.54 15.47 -16.03
CA LYS A 186 -3.09 15.19 -14.68
C LYS A 186 -2.28 15.86 -13.56
N ALA A 187 -0.96 15.91 -13.69
CA ALA A 187 -0.05 16.50 -12.71
C ALA A 187 -0.15 18.03 -12.68
N HIS A 188 -0.25 18.67 -13.85
CA HIS A 188 -0.24 20.12 -14.01
C HIS A 188 -1.24 20.87 -13.10
N PRO A 189 -2.56 20.58 -13.11
CA PRO A 189 -3.50 21.29 -12.24
C PRO A 189 -3.21 21.06 -10.75
N SER A 190 -2.65 19.90 -10.38
CA SER A 190 -2.27 19.61 -8.99
C SER A 190 -1.06 20.45 -8.56
N ALA A 191 -0.06 20.58 -9.43
CA ALA A 191 1.12 21.41 -9.20
C ALA A 191 0.76 22.90 -9.09
N VAL A 192 -0.05 23.42 -10.01
CA VAL A 192 -0.54 24.81 -9.97
C VAL A 192 -1.29 25.09 -8.66
N LYS A 193 -2.21 24.19 -8.28
CA LYS A 193 -2.97 24.31 -7.01
C LYS A 193 -2.07 24.24 -5.77
N SER A 194 -0.99 23.48 -5.83
CA SER A 194 -0.02 23.38 -4.73
C SER A 194 0.79 24.67 -4.59
N VAL A 195 1.35 25.15 -5.70
CA VAL A 195 2.17 26.36 -5.75
C VAL A 195 1.36 27.63 -5.48
N SER A 196 0.10 27.69 -5.93
CA SER A 196 -0.77 28.85 -5.69
C SER A 196 -1.08 29.11 -4.21
N LYS A 197 -0.81 28.13 -3.32
CA LYS A 197 -0.90 28.32 -1.86
C LYS A 197 0.31 29.03 -1.28
N LEU A 198 1.42 29.06 -2.01
CA LEU A 198 2.68 29.63 -1.57
C LEU A 198 2.83 31.08 -2.02
N PHE A 199 2.43 31.37 -3.27
CA PHE A 199 2.41 32.72 -3.83
C PHE A 199 1.38 32.84 -4.97
N THR A 200 1.06 34.07 -5.37
CA THR A 200 0.13 34.33 -6.47
C THR A 200 0.79 34.03 -7.82
N LEU A 201 0.29 33.00 -8.51
CA LEU A 201 0.66 32.70 -9.89
C LEU A 201 -0.12 33.60 -10.86
N PRO A 202 0.50 34.07 -11.96
CA PRO A 202 -0.23 34.75 -13.02
C PRO A 202 -1.23 33.80 -13.70
N PRO A 203 -2.36 34.30 -14.24
CA PRO A 203 -3.36 33.47 -14.94
C PRO A 203 -2.78 32.68 -16.12
N GLU A 204 -1.74 33.21 -16.75
CA GLU A 204 -1.03 32.63 -17.90
C GLU A 204 0.17 31.77 -17.47
N ALA A 205 0.27 31.40 -16.18
CA ALA A 205 1.34 30.54 -15.68
C ALA A 205 1.22 29.13 -16.27
N GLU A 206 2.13 28.80 -17.18
CA GLU A 206 2.14 27.53 -17.88
C GLU A 206 3.59 27.12 -18.17
N ILE A 207 3.81 25.80 -18.11
CA ILE A 207 5.06 25.18 -18.54
C ILE A 207 4.67 24.19 -19.63
N ASP A 208 5.30 24.26 -20.79
CA ASP A 208 5.06 23.30 -21.87
C ASP A 208 5.58 21.90 -21.49
N PHE A 209 4.89 20.86 -21.95
CA PHE A 209 5.25 19.47 -21.69
C PHE A 209 6.68 19.14 -22.16
N THR A 210 7.05 19.59 -23.36
CA THR A 210 8.36 19.31 -23.95
C THR A 210 9.44 20.04 -23.16
N GLN A 211 9.20 21.31 -22.83
CA GLN A 211 10.12 22.11 -22.00
C GLN A 211 10.31 21.52 -20.60
N ALA A 212 9.22 21.06 -19.97
CA ALA A 212 9.29 20.49 -18.63
C ALA A 212 10.25 19.30 -18.54
N LEU A 213 10.29 18.47 -19.59
CA LEU A 213 11.12 17.26 -19.64
C LEU A 213 12.48 17.44 -20.31
N ASP A 214 12.72 18.59 -20.96
CA ASP A 214 14.01 18.92 -21.56
C ASP A 214 15.08 19.09 -20.47
N GLU A 215 16.11 18.23 -20.48
CA GLU A 215 17.19 18.22 -19.49
C GLU A 215 17.95 19.55 -19.43
N ASP A 216 18.06 20.26 -20.55
CA ASP A 216 18.85 21.49 -20.69
C ASP A 216 18.04 22.77 -20.44
N TRP A 217 16.71 22.66 -20.31
CA TRP A 217 15.83 23.81 -20.15
C TRP A 217 15.52 24.14 -18.68
N PHE A 218 15.62 25.43 -18.33
CA PHE A 218 15.17 26.01 -17.07
C PHE A 218 14.51 27.38 -17.33
N PRO A 219 13.42 27.71 -16.63
CA PRO A 219 12.74 29.00 -16.73
C PRO A 219 13.39 30.13 -15.92
#